data_AF-A0A363MXA4-F1
#
_entry.id   AF-A0A363MXA4-F1
#
_cell.length_a   1.000
_cell.length_b   1.000
_cell.length_c   1.000
_cell.angle_alpha   90.00
_cell.angle_beta   90.00
_cell.angle_gamma   90.00
#
_symmetry.space_group_name_H-M   'P 1'
#
loop_
_entity.id
_entity.type
_entity.pdbx_description
1 polymer ?
#
loop_
_entity_poly.entity_id
_entity_poly.type
_entity_poly.pdbx_seq_one_letter_code
_entity_poly.pdbx_strand_id
1 'polypeptide(L)'
;MKKGLKIFTILLVAFIALQFWKPEEIEYSTPTKDLRNVPAEVNTILRNSCFDCHSNTVNLAWFDKITPANFIVASHITDGRKALNFSDWDKLEKPKQNATLFYAFNKILSGEMPLKSYTALHPSAKLDDRSIAVLKNYLATIAVRKPNQEIPPVAAPKDVEKILPNKKITDYSKVKPTQNNISYIPDFRNWKAVSTSDRFDNGSMRIIYGNEIAVKAIAEHQTNPWPDGAIFAKTAWKQKTEADGTISAGAFIQVEFMIKDAKKYEATKGWGWARWKGNDLKPYGDTANFDQECISCHNPVKNNDYVFTTPLHLDINKFNIYNKTK
;
A
#
# COMPACT_ATOMS: atom_id res chain seq x y z
N MET A 1 -54.05 -9.30 19.09
CA MET A 1 -53.10 -10.17 19.85
C MET A 1 -52.74 -11.48 19.13
N LYS A 2 -53.70 -12.31 18.64
CA LYS A 2 -53.38 -13.65 18.07
C LYS A 2 -52.56 -13.67 16.77
N LYS A 3 -52.65 -12.66 15.89
CA LYS A 3 -51.88 -12.62 14.63
C LYS A 3 -50.41 -12.24 14.83
N GLY A 4 -50.12 -11.26 15.68
CA GLY A 4 -48.74 -10.85 16.00
C GLY A 4 -47.94 -11.96 16.71
N LEU A 5 -48.58 -12.70 17.62
CA LEU A 5 -47.95 -13.85 18.27
C LEU A 5 -47.58 -14.96 17.26
N LYS A 6 -48.47 -15.28 16.31
CA LYS A 6 -48.18 -16.27 15.26
C LYS A 6 -47.01 -15.85 14.36
N ILE A 7 -46.95 -14.58 13.96
CA ILE A 7 -45.85 -14.04 13.13
C ILE A 7 -44.52 -14.12 13.91
N PHE A 8 -44.52 -13.71 15.18
CA PHE A 8 -43.35 -13.80 16.04
C PHE A 8 -42.85 -15.24 16.19
N THR A 9 -43.75 -16.20 16.47
CA THR A 9 -43.39 -17.61 16.58
C THR A 9 -42.80 -18.16 15.28
N ILE A 10 -43.36 -17.81 14.13
CA ILE A 10 -42.82 -18.22 12.81
C ILE A 10 -41.40 -17.67 12.62
N LEU A 11 -41.18 -16.38 12.90
CA LEU A 11 -39.86 -15.75 12.78
C LEU A 11 -38.84 -16.37 13.74
N LEU A 12 -39.24 -16.69 14.97
CA LEU A 12 -38.38 -17.32 15.96
C LEU A 12 -37.96 -18.73 15.53
N VAL A 13 -38.91 -19.55 15.04
CA VAL A 13 -38.62 -20.89 14.53
C VAL A 13 -37.70 -20.82 13.31
N ALA A 14 -37.97 -19.90 12.38
CA ALA A 14 -37.10 -19.68 11.22
C ALA A 14 -35.68 -19.25 11.62
N PHE A 15 -35.56 -18.35 12.60
CA PHE A 15 -34.26 -17.91 13.13
C PHE A 15 -33.49 -19.05 13.79
N ILE A 16 -34.14 -19.89 14.60
CA ILE A 16 -33.55 -21.07 15.23
C ILE A 16 -33.09 -22.07 14.15
N ALA A 17 -33.92 -22.32 13.14
CA ALA A 17 -33.57 -23.19 12.02
C ALA A 17 -32.33 -22.67 11.25
N LEU A 18 -32.22 -21.35 11.06
CA LEU A 18 -31.05 -20.73 10.43
C LEU A 18 -29.74 -20.95 11.22
N GLN A 19 -29.79 -21.07 12.56
CA GLN A 19 -28.57 -21.29 13.35
C GLN A 19 -27.87 -22.64 13.09
N PHE A 20 -28.57 -23.60 12.46
CA PHE A 20 -27.98 -24.87 12.05
C PHE A 20 -27.13 -24.74 10.78
N TRP A 21 -27.27 -23.65 10.02
CA TRP A 21 -26.39 -23.35 8.89
C TRP A 21 -25.23 -22.48 9.38
N LYS A 22 -24.02 -23.06 9.37
CA LYS A 22 -22.78 -22.41 9.83
C LYS A 22 -21.76 -22.32 8.68
N PRO A 23 -20.86 -21.33 8.68
CA PRO A 23 -19.76 -21.28 7.74
C PRO A 23 -18.75 -22.41 7.99
N GLU A 24 -17.84 -22.61 7.05
CA GLU A 24 -16.68 -23.47 7.23
C GLU A 24 -15.90 -23.09 8.49
N GLU A 25 -15.38 -24.08 9.22
CA GLU A 25 -14.68 -23.82 10.48
C GLU A 25 -13.42 -23.00 10.23
N ILE A 26 -13.31 -21.88 10.95
CA ILE A 26 -12.11 -21.07 10.97
C ILE A 26 -11.08 -21.82 11.81
N GLU A 27 -9.89 -22.10 11.28
CA GLU A 27 -8.83 -22.69 12.09
C GLU A 27 -8.52 -21.78 13.30
N TYR A 28 -8.65 -22.35 14.49
CA TYR A 28 -8.29 -21.76 15.77
C TYR A 28 -7.05 -22.48 16.31
N SER A 29 -5.94 -21.75 16.47
CA SER A 29 -4.74 -22.30 17.11
C SER A 29 -4.57 -21.77 18.53
N THR A 30 -3.51 -22.24 19.21
CA THR A 30 -3.02 -21.65 20.45
C THR A 30 -2.89 -20.13 20.35
N PRO A 31 -3.00 -19.40 21.47
CA PRO A 31 -2.88 -17.94 21.48
C PRO A 31 -1.62 -17.49 20.73
N THR A 32 -1.82 -16.64 19.73
CA THR A 32 -0.76 -16.07 18.92
C THR A 32 0.12 -15.28 19.86
N LYS A 33 1.38 -15.71 19.96
CA LYS A 33 2.40 -15.07 20.79
C LYS A 33 2.57 -13.62 20.39
N ASP A 34 3.08 -12.81 21.31
CA ASP A 34 3.50 -11.46 20.97
C ASP A 34 4.55 -11.50 19.85
N LEU A 35 4.47 -10.51 18.97
CA LEU A 35 5.38 -10.34 17.85
C LEU A 35 6.79 -10.14 18.39
N ARG A 36 7.71 -11.01 17.98
CA ARG A 36 9.12 -10.93 18.37
C ARG A 36 9.73 -9.61 17.89
N ASN A 37 10.58 -9.00 18.73
CA ASN A 37 11.27 -7.72 18.47
C ASN A 37 10.33 -6.50 18.30
N VAL A 38 9.10 -6.60 18.82
CA VAL A 38 8.12 -5.51 18.85
C VAL A 38 7.87 -5.12 20.32
N PRO A 39 7.88 -3.81 20.67
CA PRO A 39 7.60 -3.35 22.03
C PRO A 39 6.24 -3.82 22.56
N ALA A 40 6.13 -4.00 23.87
CA ALA A 40 4.91 -4.49 24.53
C ALA A 40 3.68 -3.60 24.26
N GLU A 41 3.85 -2.27 24.25
CA GLU A 41 2.76 -1.33 23.96
C GLU A 41 2.26 -1.49 22.52
N VAL A 42 3.16 -1.66 21.55
CA VAL A 42 2.80 -1.91 20.15
C VAL A 42 2.09 -3.27 20.00
N ASN A 43 2.59 -4.32 20.67
CA ASN A 43 1.94 -5.63 20.69
C ASN A 43 0.51 -5.54 21.24
N THR A 44 0.30 -4.76 22.30
CA THR A 44 -1.03 -4.54 22.90
C THR A 44 -1.99 -3.90 21.90
N ILE A 45 -1.55 -2.84 21.22
CA ILE A 45 -2.36 -2.15 20.20
C ILE A 45 -2.75 -3.10 19.06
N LEU A 46 -1.77 -3.83 18.51
CA LEU A 46 -1.99 -4.77 17.40
C LEU A 46 -2.90 -5.94 17.82
N ARG A 47 -2.76 -6.42 19.05
CA ARG A 47 -3.61 -7.49 19.58
C ARG A 47 -5.06 -7.05 19.67
N ASN A 48 -5.31 -5.87 20.22
CA ASN A 48 -6.68 -5.36 20.40
C ASN A 48 -7.37 -4.97 19.09
N SER A 49 -6.60 -4.49 18.10
CA SER A 49 -7.16 -3.88 16.89
C SER A 49 -7.08 -4.77 15.65
N CYS A 50 -6.18 -5.76 15.63
CA CYS A 50 -5.85 -6.50 14.43
C CYS A 50 -5.94 -8.03 14.58
N PHE A 51 -5.60 -8.60 15.74
CA PHE A 51 -5.37 -10.05 15.85
C PHE A 51 -6.63 -10.89 15.62
N ASP A 52 -7.81 -10.38 15.96
CA ASP A 52 -9.06 -11.11 15.75
C ASP A 52 -9.31 -11.45 14.27
N CYS A 53 -8.85 -10.62 13.34
CA CYS A 53 -8.97 -10.88 11.90
C CYS A 53 -7.67 -11.32 11.23
N HIS A 54 -6.52 -10.88 11.75
CA HIS A 54 -5.21 -11.08 11.16
C HIS A 54 -4.34 -12.06 11.94
N SER A 55 -4.90 -12.94 12.76
CA SER A 55 -4.16 -14.02 13.40
C SER A 55 -4.99 -15.31 13.47
N ASN A 56 -4.33 -16.43 13.74
CA ASN A 56 -4.95 -17.73 14.01
C ASN A 56 -5.60 -17.80 15.42
N THR A 57 -5.58 -16.69 16.16
CA THR A 57 -6.27 -16.54 17.44
C THR A 57 -7.39 -15.53 17.27
N VAL A 58 -8.62 -15.99 17.44
CA VAL A 58 -9.79 -15.14 17.24
C VAL A 58 -10.60 -15.12 18.53
N ASN A 59 -10.77 -13.93 19.09
CA ASN A 59 -11.65 -13.74 20.24
C ASN A 59 -13.02 -13.24 19.76
N LEU A 60 -13.82 -14.15 19.21
CA LEU A 60 -15.17 -13.81 18.75
C LEU A 60 -16.09 -13.49 19.94
N ALA A 61 -16.79 -12.35 19.86
CA ALA A 61 -17.89 -12.07 20.76
C ALA A 61 -19.02 -13.09 20.55
N TRP A 62 -19.90 -13.23 21.53
CA TRP A 62 -20.99 -14.21 21.46
C TRP A 62 -21.92 -13.97 20.26
N PHE A 63 -22.14 -12.71 19.89
CA PHE A 63 -23.01 -12.33 18.77
C PHE A 63 -22.36 -12.56 17.40
N ASP A 64 -21.03 -12.57 17.32
CA ASP A 64 -20.31 -12.89 16.08
C ASP A 64 -20.51 -14.36 15.67
N LYS A 65 -20.93 -15.21 16.62
CA LYS A 65 -21.14 -16.66 16.40
C LYS A 65 -22.56 -16.97 15.89
N ILE A 66 -23.45 -15.98 15.83
CA ILE A 66 -24.86 -16.14 15.46
C ILE A 66 -25.03 -16.01 13.94
N THR A 67 -25.78 -16.91 13.32
CA THR A 67 -26.13 -16.83 11.89
C THR A 67 -27.16 -15.70 11.66
N PRO A 68 -26.97 -14.81 10.66
CA PRO A 68 -25.97 -14.86 9.57
C PRO A 68 -24.68 -14.07 9.82
N ALA A 69 -24.50 -13.43 10.98
CA ALA A 69 -23.30 -12.61 11.26
C ALA A 69 -22.00 -13.42 11.18
N ASN A 70 -22.02 -14.67 11.63
CA ASN A 70 -20.88 -15.60 11.57
C ASN A 70 -20.32 -15.81 10.15
N PHE A 71 -21.13 -15.76 9.09
CA PHE A 71 -20.66 -15.87 7.72
C PHE A 71 -19.84 -14.64 7.29
N ILE A 72 -20.30 -13.45 7.66
CA ILE A 72 -19.58 -12.19 7.37
C ILE A 72 -18.25 -12.19 8.12
N VAL A 73 -18.28 -12.55 9.41
CA VAL A 73 -17.09 -12.66 10.26
C VAL A 73 -16.10 -13.67 9.69
N ALA A 74 -16.56 -14.87 9.31
CA ALA A 74 -15.71 -15.89 8.69
C ALA A 74 -15.07 -15.42 7.38
N SER A 75 -15.83 -14.73 6.53
CA SER A 75 -15.31 -14.15 5.29
C SER A 75 -14.22 -13.11 5.59
N HIS A 76 -14.48 -12.18 6.50
CA HIS A 76 -13.51 -11.13 6.87
C HIS A 76 -12.23 -11.70 7.47
N ILE A 77 -12.32 -12.71 8.34
CA ILE A 77 -11.14 -13.36 8.92
C ILE A 77 -10.36 -14.09 7.83
N THR A 78 -11.05 -14.85 6.98
CA THR A 78 -10.42 -15.61 5.89
C THR A 78 -9.69 -14.67 4.92
N ASP A 79 -10.34 -13.61 4.47
CA ASP A 79 -9.75 -12.65 3.53
C ASP A 79 -8.68 -11.78 4.20
N GLY A 80 -8.87 -11.42 5.47
CA GLY A 80 -7.88 -10.73 6.29
C GLY A 80 -6.58 -11.53 6.42
N ARG A 81 -6.68 -12.82 6.76
CA ARG A 81 -5.52 -13.73 6.89
C ARG A 81 -4.79 -13.97 5.57
N LYS A 82 -5.51 -14.01 4.43
CA LYS A 82 -4.88 -14.10 3.09
C LYS A 82 -3.98 -12.89 2.81
N ALA A 83 -4.41 -11.70 3.23
CA ALA A 83 -3.62 -10.48 3.04
C ALA A 83 -2.48 -10.36 4.05
N LEU A 84 -2.74 -10.69 5.32
CA LEU A 84 -1.78 -10.56 6.42
C LEU A 84 -2.17 -11.48 7.58
N ASN A 85 -1.23 -12.33 8.02
CA ASN A 85 -1.40 -13.20 9.20
C ASN A 85 -0.22 -13.04 10.17
N PHE A 86 -0.48 -12.44 11.33
CA PHE A 86 0.47 -12.24 12.42
C PHE A 86 0.94 -13.55 13.07
N SER A 87 0.19 -14.65 12.92
CA SER A 87 0.65 -15.97 13.38
C SER A 87 1.85 -16.48 12.57
N ASP A 88 2.07 -15.95 11.36
CA ASP A 88 3.24 -16.25 10.53
C ASP A 88 4.41 -15.31 10.77
N TRP A 89 4.33 -14.39 11.74
CA TRP A 89 5.33 -13.33 11.98
C TRP A 89 6.76 -13.85 12.08
N ASP A 90 6.94 -14.96 12.81
CA ASP A 90 8.26 -15.55 13.06
C ASP A 90 8.85 -16.27 11.84
N LYS A 91 8.03 -16.52 10.81
CA LYS A 91 8.47 -17.05 9.50
C LYS A 91 8.96 -15.94 8.57
N LEU A 92 8.70 -14.68 8.90
CA LEU A 92 9.08 -13.54 8.08
C LEU A 92 10.50 -13.06 8.44
N GLU A 93 11.31 -12.78 7.42
CA GLU A 93 12.57 -12.07 7.61
C GLU A 93 12.32 -10.62 8.06
N LYS A 94 13.28 -10.01 8.77
CA LYS A 94 13.17 -8.65 9.32
C LYS A 94 12.76 -7.58 8.29
N PRO A 95 13.29 -7.56 7.05
CA PRO A 95 12.81 -6.59 6.05
C PRO A 95 11.33 -6.78 5.69
N LYS A 96 10.85 -8.02 5.65
CA LYS A 96 9.44 -8.35 5.37
C LYS A 96 8.55 -8.02 6.56
N GLN A 97 9.02 -8.23 7.79
CA GLN A 97 8.38 -7.76 9.02
C GLN A 97 8.17 -6.23 9.01
N ASN A 98 9.23 -5.46 8.73
CA ASN A 98 9.15 -4.00 8.63
C ASN A 98 8.15 -3.54 7.55
N ALA A 99 8.21 -4.14 6.36
CA ALA A 99 7.29 -3.82 5.27
C ALA A 99 5.83 -4.14 5.62
N THR A 100 5.59 -5.23 6.37
CA THR A 100 4.27 -5.65 6.84
C THR A 100 3.68 -4.64 7.81
N LEU A 101 4.46 -4.17 8.80
CA LEU A 101 4.02 -3.14 9.74
C LEU A 101 3.79 -1.79 9.05
N PHE A 102 4.67 -1.41 8.12
CA PHE A 102 4.48 -0.20 7.32
C PHE A 102 3.18 -0.27 6.51
N TYR A 103 2.91 -1.41 5.86
CA TYR A 103 1.67 -1.63 5.11
C TYR A 103 0.43 -1.52 6.02
N ALA A 104 0.42 -2.22 7.16
CA ALA A 104 -0.67 -2.17 8.13
C ALA A 104 -0.92 -0.73 8.63
N PHE A 105 0.14 0.02 8.93
CA PHE A 105 0.01 1.41 9.37
C PHE A 105 -0.54 2.33 8.29
N ASN A 106 -0.18 2.14 7.01
CA ASN A 106 -0.78 2.93 5.94
C ASN A 106 -2.26 2.62 5.74
N LYS A 107 -2.69 1.36 5.95
CA LYS A 107 -4.12 0.99 5.97
C LYS A 107 -4.90 1.64 7.12
N ILE A 108 -4.22 1.87 8.25
CA ILE A 108 -4.77 2.66 9.37
C ILE A 108 -4.90 4.13 8.96
N LEU A 109 -3.84 4.73 8.41
CA LEU A 109 -3.85 6.13 8.00
C LEU A 109 -4.85 6.44 6.88
N SER A 110 -5.11 5.48 5.98
CA SER A 110 -6.13 5.62 4.93
C SER A 110 -7.56 5.43 5.45
N GLY A 111 -7.73 4.99 6.71
CA GLY A 111 -9.04 4.71 7.31
C GLY A 111 -9.71 3.45 6.77
N GLU A 112 -8.97 2.59 6.08
CA GLU A 112 -9.46 1.28 5.63
C GLU A 112 -9.48 0.26 6.76
N MET A 113 -8.54 0.38 7.70
CA MET A 113 -8.40 -0.52 8.83
C MET A 113 -8.40 0.25 10.17
N PRO A 114 -9.06 -0.29 11.20
CA PRO A 114 -9.99 -1.41 11.14
C PRO A 114 -11.27 -1.05 10.37
N LEU A 115 -12.00 -2.04 9.87
CA LEU A 115 -13.26 -1.80 9.15
C LEU A 115 -14.25 -1.00 10.02
N LYS A 116 -14.87 0.04 9.45
CA LYS A 116 -15.86 0.88 10.15
C LYS A 116 -17.06 0.06 10.65
N SER A 117 -17.50 -0.92 9.87
CA SER A 117 -18.58 -1.84 10.25
C SER A 117 -18.21 -2.70 11.46
N TYR A 118 -16.96 -3.15 11.53
CA TYR A 118 -16.46 -3.93 12.66
C TYR A 118 -16.37 -3.07 13.92
N THR A 119 -15.71 -1.90 13.85
CA THR A 119 -15.55 -1.00 15.00
C THR A 119 -16.86 -0.41 15.54
N ALA A 120 -17.93 -0.39 14.76
CA ALA A 120 -19.26 -0.02 15.23
C ALA A 120 -19.83 -1.02 16.25
N LEU A 121 -19.49 -2.30 16.14
CA LEU A 121 -19.91 -3.36 17.06
C LEU A 121 -18.80 -3.77 18.04
N HIS A 122 -17.55 -3.47 17.69
CA HIS A 122 -16.33 -3.78 18.44
C HIS A 122 -15.52 -2.51 18.72
N PRO A 123 -16.01 -1.60 19.58
CA PRO A 123 -15.37 -0.30 19.80
C PRO A 123 -13.97 -0.40 20.42
N SER A 124 -13.65 -1.51 21.11
CA SER A 124 -12.32 -1.79 21.66
C SER A 124 -11.24 -1.93 20.60
N ALA A 125 -11.60 -2.25 19.36
CA ALA A 125 -10.66 -2.34 18.24
C ALA A 125 -10.35 -0.97 17.62
N LYS A 126 -11.08 0.10 18.00
CA LYS A 126 -10.88 1.43 17.43
C LYS A 126 -9.53 1.99 17.89
N LEU A 127 -8.72 2.41 16.92
CA LEU A 127 -7.46 3.11 17.18
C LEU A 127 -7.72 4.59 17.43
N ASP A 128 -7.21 5.11 18.54
CA ASP A 128 -7.19 6.53 18.86
C ASP A 128 -5.88 7.20 18.41
N ASP A 129 -5.83 8.54 18.48
CA ASP A 129 -4.68 9.32 18.02
C ASP A 129 -3.39 8.94 18.78
N ARG A 130 -3.52 8.55 20.06
CA ARG A 130 -2.40 8.08 20.87
C ARG A 130 -1.85 6.78 20.31
N SER A 131 -2.70 5.79 20.05
CA SER A 131 -2.29 4.49 19.50
C SER A 131 -1.63 4.68 18.14
N ILE A 132 -2.19 5.53 17.28
CA ILE A 132 -1.61 5.88 15.98
C ILE A 132 -0.23 6.51 16.15
N ALA A 133 -0.06 7.43 17.11
CA ALA A 133 1.23 8.05 17.39
C ALA A 133 2.28 7.04 17.88
N VAL A 134 1.89 6.09 18.75
CA VAL A 134 2.78 5.00 19.21
C VAL A 134 3.23 4.14 18.04
N LEU A 135 2.31 3.71 17.18
CA LEU A 135 2.64 2.93 15.98
C LEU A 135 3.57 3.70 15.04
N LYS A 136 3.28 4.99 14.80
CA LYS A 136 4.12 5.87 13.97
C LYS A 136 5.54 5.98 14.51
N ASN A 137 5.68 6.23 15.82
CA ASN A 137 6.98 6.38 16.46
C ASN A 137 7.77 5.08 16.40
N TYR A 138 7.13 3.94 16.66
CA TYR A 138 7.78 2.64 16.53
C TYR A 138 8.27 2.38 15.11
N LEU A 139 7.45 2.65 14.09
CA LEU A 139 7.86 2.53 12.68
C LEU A 139 9.08 3.39 12.34
N ALA A 140 9.19 4.58 12.94
CA ALA A 140 10.37 5.43 12.79
C ALA A 140 11.63 4.81 13.44
N THR A 141 11.50 4.06 14.54
CA THR A 141 12.66 3.41 15.20
C THR A 141 13.19 2.20 14.42
N ILE A 142 12.33 1.50 13.69
CA ILE A 142 12.71 0.35 12.85
C ILE A 142 13.06 0.76 11.42
N ALA A 143 12.90 2.06 11.11
CA ALA A 143 13.35 2.64 9.86
C ALA A 143 14.85 2.37 9.67
N VAL A 144 15.27 2.15 8.43
CA VAL A 144 16.69 1.94 8.11
C VAL A 144 17.51 3.20 8.42
N ARG A 145 16.88 4.37 8.47
CA ARG A 145 17.50 5.67 8.75
C ARG A 145 17.63 5.91 10.26
N LYS A 146 18.86 6.14 10.74
CA LYS A 146 19.15 6.70 12.07
C LYS A 146 19.66 8.14 11.91
N PRO A 147 19.02 9.18 12.47
CA PRO A 147 19.55 10.54 12.43
C PRO A 147 20.79 10.64 13.35
N ASN A 148 21.81 11.41 12.93
CA ASN A 148 23.05 11.79 13.66
C ASN A 148 24.32 10.95 13.39
N GLN A 149 24.94 11.13 12.21
CA GLN A 149 26.39 10.93 12.06
C GLN A 149 27.04 12.26 11.63
N GLU A 150 28.19 12.61 12.22
CA GLU A 150 28.90 13.88 12.00
C GLU A 150 29.50 14.03 10.59
N ILE A 151 29.58 15.27 10.10
CA ILE A 151 29.74 15.65 8.69
C ILE A 151 31.13 16.29 8.42
N PRO A 152 31.95 15.76 7.49
CA PRO A 152 33.00 16.50 6.80
C PRO A 152 32.46 17.23 5.55
N PRO A 153 33.11 18.30 5.06
CA PRO A 153 32.62 19.12 3.95
C PRO A 153 32.59 18.37 2.61
N VAL A 154 31.53 18.59 1.83
CA VAL A 154 31.24 17.89 0.56
C VAL A 154 31.74 18.65 -0.66
N ALA A 155 32.44 17.94 -1.55
CA ALA A 155 32.70 18.36 -2.93
C ALA A 155 31.56 17.91 -3.85
N ALA A 156 31.22 18.73 -4.85
CA ALA A 156 30.14 18.47 -5.80
C ALA A 156 30.27 17.08 -6.49
N PRO A 157 29.16 16.34 -6.71
CA PRO A 157 29.21 15.04 -7.36
C PRO A 157 29.71 15.16 -8.81
N LYS A 158 30.83 14.51 -9.13
CA LYS A 158 31.45 14.55 -10.47
C LYS A 158 30.78 13.62 -11.52
N ASP A 159 29.86 12.75 -11.12
CA ASP A 159 29.39 11.65 -11.97
C ASP A 159 27.86 11.48 -11.97
N VAL A 160 27.12 12.48 -12.46
CA VAL A 160 25.65 12.37 -12.63
C VAL A 160 25.27 11.25 -13.62
N GLU A 161 26.14 10.92 -14.58
CA GLU A 161 25.93 9.85 -15.58
C GLU A 161 25.88 8.43 -15.00
N LYS A 162 26.41 8.18 -13.79
CA LYS A 162 26.42 6.84 -13.17
C LYS A 162 25.12 6.48 -12.45
N ILE A 163 24.16 7.39 -12.38
CA ILE A 163 22.89 7.22 -11.64
C ILE A 163 21.82 6.49 -12.50
N LEU A 164 22.06 6.30 -13.79
CA LEU A 164 21.16 5.54 -14.68
C LEU A 164 21.36 4.02 -14.55
N PRO A 165 20.30 3.19 -14.67
CA PRO A 165 20.45 1.73 -14.55
C PRO A 165 21.34 1.20 -15.67
N ASN A 166 22.48 0.65 -15.26
CA ASN A 166 23.38 -0.30 -15.92
C ASN A 166 23.41 -0.35 -17.47
N LYS A 167 24.60 -0.10 -18.03
CA LYS A 167 25.05 -0.32 -19.43
C LYS A 167 24.76 -1.71 -20.04
N LYS A 168 24.11 -2.64 -19.33
CA LYS A 168 23.92 -4.05 -19.75
C LYS A 168 22.71 -4.29 -20.65
N ILE A 169 21.64 -3.50 -20.55
CA ILE A 169 20.50 -3.61 -21.48
C ILE A 169 20.66 -2.49 -22.52
N THR A 170 21.25 -2.85 -23.65
CA THR A 170 21.38 -1.96 -24.82
C THR A 170 20.18 -2.08 -25.77
N ASP A 171 19.41 -3.16 -25.65
CA ASP A 171 18.24 -3.47 -26.46
C ASP A 171 17.04 -3.80 -25.58
N TYR A 172 16.17 -2.82 -25.37
CA TYR A 172 14.96 -2.96 -24.55
C TYR A 172 13.85 -3.76 -25.24
N SER A 173 13.96 -4.04 -26.54
CA SER A 173 12.96 -4.86 -27.26
C SER A 173 12.90 -6.31 -26.76
N LYS A 174 13.97 -6.77 -26.11
CA LYS A 174 14.08 -8.12 -25.52
C LYS A 174 13.50 -8.23 -24.11
N VAL A 175 13.07 -7.12 -23.50
CA VAL A 175 12.45 -7.14 -22.18
C VAL A 175 11.07 -7.79 -22.31
N LYS A 176 10.84 -8.87 -21.57
CA LYS A 176 9.57 -9.59 -21.62
C LYS A 176 8.43 -8.73 -21.07
N PRO A 177 7.22 -8.77 -21.69
CA PRO A 177 6.04 -8.14 -21.14
C PRO A 177 5.63 -8.81 -19.82
N THR A 178 4.80 -8.12 -19.04
CA THR A 178 4.12 -8.71 -17.88
C THR A 178 3.04 -9.71 -18.31
N GLN A 179 2.56 -10.55 -17.39
CA GLN A 179 1.55 -11.58 -17.68
C GLN A 179 0.20 -11.02 -18.13
N ASN A 180 -0.07 -9.74 -17.88
CA ASN A 180 -1.24 -9.01 -18.40
C ASN A 180 -0.95 -8.29 -19.74
N ASN A 181 0.10 -8.70 -20.46
CA ASN A 181 0.48 -8.22 -21.80
C ASN A 181 0.81 -6.73 -21.88
N ILE A 182 1.31 -6.13 -20.80
CA ILE A 182 1.86 -4.77 -20.84
C ILE A 182 3.35 -4.86 -21.13
N SER A 183 3.79 -4.21 -22.21
CA SER A 183 5.19 -4.12 -22.59
C SER A 183 5.94 -3.10 -21.73
N TYR A 184 7.23 -3.33 -21.56
CA TYR A 184 8.12 -2.37 -20.92
C TYR A 184 8.26 -1.10 -21.76
N ILE A 185 8.20 0.08 -21.12
CA ILE A 185 8.21 1.39 -21.79
C ILE A 185 9.57 2.07 -21.53
N PRO A 186 10.65 1.83 -22.30
CA PRO A 186 11.98 2.35 -21.97
C PRO A 186 12.05 3.90 -21.93
N ASP A 187 11.20 4.55 -22.72
CA ASP A 187 11.18 5.99 -22.95
C ASP A 187 10.80 6.82 -21.71
N PHE A 188 10.33 6.20 -20.63
CA PHE A 188 10.04 6.94 -19.39
C PHE A 188 11.26 7.70 -18.84
N ARG A 189 12.47 7.27 -19.22
CA ARG A 189 13.73 7.94 -18.85
C ARG A 189 13.81 9.38 -19.37
N ASN A 190 13.05 9.70 -20.41
CA ASN A 190 12.98 11.04 -21.01
C ASN A 190 11.77 11.84 -20.49
N TRP A 191 10.95 11.26 -19.61
CA TRP A 191 9.77 11.93 -19.06
C TRP A 191 10.13 12.84 -17.89
N LYS A 192 9.20 13.74 -17.53
CA LYS A 192 9.43 14.70 -16.45
C LYS A 192 9.13 14.07 -15.09
N ALA A 193 9.99 14.30 -14.11
CA ALA A 193 9.68 13.96 -12.72
C ALA A 193 8.55 14.86 -12.22
N VAL A 194 7.45 14.26 -11.75
CA VAL A 194 6.24 14.96 -11.30
C VAL A 194 6.04 14.87 -9.78
N SER A 195 6.69 13.90 -9.13
CA SER A 195 6.66 13.72 -7.68
C SER A 195 7.81 12.82 -7.22
N THR A 196 8.12 12.88 -5.93
CA THR A 196 9.00 11.92 -5.25
C THR A 196 8.32 11.37 -3.99
N SER A 197 8.76 10.22 -3.50
CA SER A 197 8.31 9.69 -2.21
C SER A 197 9.43 8.91 -1.53
N ASP A 198 9.48 8.98 -0.20
CA ASP A 198 10.46 8.27 0.63
C ASP A 198 9.83 7.01 1.28
N ARG A 199 10.60 5.92 1.35
CA ARG A 199 10.27 4.70 2.09
C ARG A 199 11.37 4.42 3.10
N PHE A 200 11.23 5.09 4.25
CA PHE A 200 12.15 4.98 5.39
C PHE A 200 12.17 3.57 6.00
N ASP A 201 11.09 2.78 5.86
CA ASP A 201 10.96 1.42 6.36
C ASP A 201 11.96 0.44 5.72
N ASN A 202 12.40 0.72 4.49
CA ASN A 202 13.30 -0.15 3.73
C ASN A 202 14.46 0.59 3.05
N GLY A 203 14.66 1.87 3.38
CA GLY A 203 15.78 2.71 2.93
C GLY A 203 15.79 2.92 1.42
N SER A 204 14.63 3.15 0.82
CA SER A 204 14.56 3.38 -0.62
C SER A 204 13.72 4.60 -0.97
N MET A 205 14.10 5.30 -2.03
CA MET A 205 13.38 6.46 -2.54
C MET A 205 12.62 6.10 -3.82
N ARG A 206 11.59 6.87 -4.16
CA ARG A 206 10.92 6.77 -5.46
C ARG A 206 10.88 8.10 -6.15
N ILE A 207 11.01 8.02 -7.47
CA ILE A 207 10.79 9.14 -8.39
C ILE A 207 9.67 8.71 -9.32
N ILE A 208 8.62 9.53 -9.39
CA ILE A 208 7.47 9.32 -10.25
C ILE A 208 7.64 10.26 -11.45
N TYR A 209 7.71 9.67 -12.63
CA TYR A 209 7.77 10.37 -13.91
C TYR A 209 6.40 10.33 -14.59
N GLY A 210 6.01 11.43 -15.24
CA GLY A 210 4.80 11.52 -16.05
C GLY A 210 5.15 11.83 -17.51
N ASN A 211 4.49 11.13 -18.44
CA ASN A 211 4.59 11.46 -19.86
C ASN A 211 3.99 12.85 -20.16
N GLU A 212 4.12 13.33 -21.40
CA GLU A 212 3.66 14.67 -21.78
C GLU A 212 2.18 14.92 -21.49
N ILE A 213 1.33 13.90 -21.70
CA ILE A 213 -0.10 13.95 -21.41
C ILE A 213 -0.34 14.16 -19.91
N ALA A 214 0.33 13.38 -19.04
CA ALA A 214 0.24 13.55 -17.60
C ALA A 214 0.77 14.92 -17.15
N VAL A 215 1.89 15.38 -17.71
CA VAL A 215 2.45 16.71 -17.40
C VAL A 215 1.48 17.83 -17.79
N LYS A 216 0.85 17.74 -18.96
CA LYS A 216 -0.14 18.71 -19.41
C LYS A 216 -1.36 18.73 -18.48
N ALA A 217 -1.88 17.54 -18.15
CA ALA A 217 -2.98 17.39 -17.19
C ALA A 217 -2.67 18.03 -15.83
N ILE A 218 -1.44 17.88 -15.34
CA ILE A 218 -0.98 18.54 -14.11
C ILE A 218 -1.00 20.05 -14.24
N ALA A 219 -0.43 20.59 -15.32
CA ALA A 219 -0.34 22.02 -15.57
C ALA A 219 -1.72 22.69 -15.73
N GLU A 220 -2.68 21.95 -16.30
CA GLU A 220 -4.05 22.42 -16.54
C GLU A 220 -5.02 22.06 -15.40
N HIS A 221 -4.53 21.45 -14.32
CA HIS A 221 -5.34 20.96 -13.19
C HIS A 221 -6.44 19.95 -13.58
N GLN A 222 -6.24 19.19 -14.65
CA GLN A 222 -7.15 18.17 -15.20
C GLN A 222 -6.69 16.76 -14.84
N THR A 223 -6.57 16.48 -13.54
CA THR A 223 -5.98 15.23 -13.02
C THR A 223 -6.99 14.28 -12.40
N ASN A 224 -8.29 14.59 -12.45
CA ASN A 224 -9.33 13.72 -11.88
C ASN A 224 -10.66 13.83 -12.68
N PRO A 225 -10.95 12.89 -13.59
CA PRO A 225 -10.07 11.77 -13.97
C PRO A 225 -8.84 12.24 -14.74
N TRP A 226 -7.80 11.41 -14.77
CA TRP A 226 -6.69 11.61 -15.70
C TRP A 226 -7.13 11.32 -17.14
N PRO A 227 -6.61 12.06 -18.13
CA PRO A 227 -6.92 11.81 -19.54
C PRO A 227 -6.33 10.48 -20.03
N ASP A 228 -7.03 9.82 -20.94
CA ASP A 228 -6.53 8.62 -21.61
C ASP A 228 -5.18 8.90 -22.30
N GLY A 229 -4.28 7.93 -22.21
CA GLY A 229 -2.89 8.07 -22.64
C GLY A 229 -1.96 8.68 -21.58
N ALA A 230 -2.44 9.16 -20.44
CA ALA A 230 -1.58 9.52 -19.32
C ALA A 230 -0.84 8.28 -18.79
N ILE A 231 0.48 8.39 -18.61
CA ILE A 231 1.31 7.30 -18.08
C ILE A 231 2.20 7.81 -16.96
N PHE A 232 2.23 7.06 -15.87
CA PHE A 232 3.21 7.24 -14.80
C PHE A 232 4.22 6.11 -14.80
N ALA A 233 5.49 6.45 -14.65
CA ALA A 233 6.56 5.51 -14.33
C ALA A 233 7.08 5.80 -12.93
N LYS A 234 6.86 4.89 -11.98
CA LYS A 234 7.36 4.99 -10.62
C LYS A 234 8.60 4.12 -10.48
N THR A 235 9.74 4.77 -10.38
CA THR A 235 11.02 4.09 -10.16
C THR A 235 11.33 4.00 -8.67
N ALA A 236 11.94 2.91 -8.24
CA ALA A 236 12.42 2.73 -6.87
C ALA A 236 13.92 2.48 -6.85
N TRP A 237 14.60 3.16 -5.94
CA TRP A 237 16.07 3.17 -5.83
C TRP A 237 16.46 2.99 -4.38
N LYS A 238 17.53 2.24 -4.13
CA LYS A 238 18.19 2.28 -2.82
C LYS A 238 18.66 3.71 -2.57
N GLN A 239 18.45 4.20 -1.37
CA GLN A 239 18.99 5.49 -0.99
C GLN A 239 20.50 5.36 -0.77
N LYS A 240 21.25 6.28 -1.34
CA LYS A 240 22.62 6.53 -0.95
C LYS A 240 22.61 7.79 -0.11
N THR A 241 22.82 7.64 1.20
CA THR A 241 22.97 8.79 2.09
C THR A 241 24.43 9.19 2.04
N GLU A 242 24.69 10.39 1.56
CA GLU A 242 26.03 10.98 1.56
C GLU A 242 26.37 11.45 2.98
N ALA A 243 27.65 11.76 3.20
CA ALA A 243 28.16 12.13 4.52
C ALA A 243 27.54 13.44 5.07
N ASP A 244 27.03 14.34 4.22
CA ASP A 244 26.31 15.56 4.61
C ASP A 244 24.81 15.36 4.89
N GLY A 245 24.34 14.11 4.86
CA GLY A 245 22.94 13.77 5.03
C GLY A 245 22.08 14.03 3.78
N THR A 246 22.66 14.49 2.66
CA THR A 246 21.95 14.47 1.38
C THR A 246 21.69 13.04 0.94
N ILE A 247 20.56 12.84 0.28
CA ILE A 247 20.13 11.54 -0.21
C ILE A 247 20.12 11.58 -1.73
N SER A 248 20.93 10.71 -2.32
CA SER A 248 21.03 10.50 -3.76
C SER A 248 20.48 9.12 -4.14
N ALA A 249 20.15 8.96 -5.43
CA ALA A 249 19.73 7.67 -5.96
C ALA A 249 20.93 6.72 -6.04
N GLY A 250 20.83 5.58 -5.36
CA GLY A 250 21.79 4.48 -5.42
C GLY A 250 21.36 3.39 -6.39
N ALA A 251 21.46 2.12 -5.99
CA ALA A 251 21.13 0.99 -6.85
C ALA A 251 19.64 0.97 -7.25
N PHE A 252 19.38 0.75 -8.54
CA PHE A 252 18.02 0.55 -9.05
C PHE A 252 17.38 -0.72 -8.46
N ILE A 253 16.11 -0.62 -8.06
CA ILE A 253 15.35 -1.73 -7.48
C ILE A 253 14.30 -2.23 -8.47
N GLN A 254 13.46 -1.32 -8.97
CA GLN A 254 12.32 -1.65 -9.84
C GLN A 254 11.73 -0.40 -10.49
N VAL A 255 10.92 -0.63 -11.53
CA VAL A 255 10.01 0.37 -12.10
C VAL A 255 8.60 -0.21 -12.22
N GLU A 256 7.62 0.62 -11.93
CA GLU A 256 6.19 0.33 -12.00
C GLU A 256 5.54 1.32 -12.95
N PHE A 257 4.54 0.86 -13.71
CA PHE A 257 3.78 1.71 -14.62
C PHE A 257 2.30 1.69 -14.28
N MET A 258 1.69 2.87 -14.41
CA MET A 258 0.24 3.06 -14.47
C MET A 258 -0.10 3.71 -15.81
N ILE A 259 -0.95 3.07 -16.62
CA ILE A 259 -1.30 3.51 -17.98
C ILE A 259 -2.79 3.79 -18.05
N LYS A 260 -3.20 5.04 -18.30
CA LYS A 260 -4.61 5.40 -18.42
C LYS A 260 -5.15 5.02 -19.80
N ASP A 261 -6.18 4.19 -19.81
CA ASP A 261 -7.05 3.96 -20.96
C ASP A 261 -8.37 3.41 -20.41
N ALA A 262 -9.36 4.29 -20.26
CA ALA A 262 -10.61 3.99 -19.59
C ALA A 262 -11.36 2.81 -20.24
N LYS A 263 -11.26 2.68 -21.57
CA LYS A 263 -11.94 1.63 -22.32
C LYS A 263 -11.16 0.31 -22.30
N LYS A 264 -9.85 0.35 -22.59
CA LYS A 264 -9.02 -0.86 -22.64
C LYS A 264 -8.87 -1.51 -21.27
N TYR A 265 -8.82 -0.71 -20.22
CA TYR A 265 -8.58 -1.15 -18.85
C TYR A 265 -9.83 -1.05 -17.96
N GLU A 266 -11.03 -1.11 -18.53
CA GLU A 266 -12.30 -1.02 -17.79
C GLU A 266 -12.35 -2.00 -16.61
N ALA A 267 -11.96 -3.26 -16.84
CA ALA A 267 -11.89 -4.32 -15.83
C ALA A 267 -10.94 -3.99 -14.66
N THR A 268 -9.94 -3.15 -14.90
CA THR A 268 -8.89 -2.75 -13.95
C THR A 268 -9.00 -1.28 -13.56
N LYS A 269 -10.24 -0.75 -13.55
CA LYS A 269 -10.59 0.62 -13.13
C LYS A 269 -10.01 1.72 -14.02
N GLY A 270 -9.90 1.44 -15.32
CA GLY A 270 -9.40 2.35 -16.34
C GLY A 270 -7.87 2.50 -16.35
N TRP A 271 -7.15 1.63 -15.63
CA TRP A 271 -5.69 1.66 -15.50
C TRP A 271 -5.05 0.32 -15.82
N GLY A 272 -4.01 0.35 -16.64
CA GLY A 272 -3.07 -0.76 -16.84
C GLY A 272 -1.97 -0.70 -15.78
N TRP A 273 -1.69 -1.84 -15.14
CA TRP A 273 -0.72 -1.94 -14.03
C TRP A 273 0.40 -2.90 -14.41
N ALA A 274 1.65 -2.44 -14.32
CA ALA A 274 2.81 -3.28 -14.68
C ALA A 274 4.01 -2.98 -13.80
N ARG A 275 4.89 -3.97 -13.58
CA ARG A 275 6.09 -3.83 -12.75
C ARG A 275 7.22 -4.71 -13.28
N TRP A 276 8.44 -4.16 -13.28
CA TRP A 276 9.68 -4.87 -13.56
C TRP A 276 10.68 -4.68 -12.42
N LYS A 277 11.32 -5.77 -12.00
CA LYS A 277 12.25 -5.80 -10.88
C LYS A 277 13.68 -6.05 -11.35
N GLY A 278 14.62 -5.49 -10.61
CA GLY A 278 16.05 -5.70 -10.82
C GLY A 278 16.61 -4.99 -12.05
N ASN A 279 17.92 -5.09 -12.20
CA ASN A 279 18.63 -4.53 -13.36
C ASN A 279 18.41 -5.34 -14.64
N ASP A 280 17.94 -6.58 -14.52
CA ASP A 280 17.58 -7.47 -15.61
C ASP A 280 16.15 -7.22 -16.13
N LEU A 281 15.39 -6.32 -15.46
CA LEU A 281 14.00 -6.01 -15.79
C LEU A 281 13.18 -7.30 -15.92
N LYS A 282 13.14 -8.09 -14.84
CA LYS A 282 12.27 -9.26 -14.77
C LYS A 282 10.83 -8.80 -14.53
N PRO A 283 9.84 -9.18 -15.36
CA PRO A 283 8.45 -8.82 -15.13
C PRO A 283 7.95 -9.43 -13.82
N TYR A 284 7.13 -8.68 -13.09
CA TYR A 284 6.44 -9.13 -11.88
C TYR A 284 5.04 -9.68 -12.22
N GLY A 285 4.55 -10.57 -11.37
CA GLY A 285 3.25 -11.22 -11.49
C GLY A 285 3.36 -12.58 -12.16
N ASP A 286 2.84 -13.60 -11.49
CA ASP A 286 2.86 -14.99 -11.98
C ASP A 286 1.60 -15.35 -12.77
N THR A 287 0.56 -14.51 -12.72
CA THR A 287 -0.73 -14.71 -13.40
C THR A 287 -1.18 -13.43 -14.09
N ALA A 288 -2.10 -13.51 -15.05
CA ALA A 288 -2.65 -12.34 -15.71
C ALA A 288 -3.40 -11.38 -14.77
N ASN A 289 -3.92 -11.88 -13.64
CA ASN A 289 -4.74 -11.11 -12.69
C ASN A 289 -3.93 -10.50 -11.53
N PHE A 290 -2.59 -10.44 -11.63
CA PHE A 290 -1.76 -9.85 -10.56
C PHE A 290 -2.08 -8.38 -10.30
N ASP A 291 -2.66 -7.68 -11.28
CA ASP A 291 -3.08 -6.28 -11.18
C ASP A 291 -4.16 -6.01 -10.13
N GLN A 292 -4.88 -7.04 -9.68
CA GLN A 292 -5.80 -6.94 -8.54
C GLN A 292 -5.07 -6.54 -7.25
N GLU A 293 -3.81 -6.95 -7.08
CA GLU A 293 -2.97 -6.50 -5.96
C GLU A 293 -2.75 -4.98 -6.02
N CYS A 294 -2.53 -4.44 -7.23
CA CYS A 294 -2.34 -3.02 -7.46
C CYS A 294 -3.63 -2.23 -7.21
N ILE A 295 -4.75 -2.70 -7.76
CA ILE A 295 -6.07 -2.07 -7.59
C ILE A 295 -6.47 -2.05 -6.12
N SER A 296 -6.31 -3.15 -5.40
CA SER A 296 -6.60 -3.24 -3.96
C SER A 296 -5.81 -2.21 -3.14
N CYS A 297 -4.54 -1.99 -3.50
CA CYS A 297 -3.71 -0.98 -2.85
C CYS A 297 -4.11 0.46 -3.24
N HIS A 298 -4.62 0.69 -4.44
CA HIS A 298 -4.96 2.02 -4.96
C HIS A 298 -6.45 2.41 -4.79
N ASN A 299 -7.30 1.46 -4.43
CA ASN A 299 -8.71 1.68 -4.10
C ASN A 299 -8.98 2.78 -3.05
N PRO A 300 -8.11 3.05 -2.05
CA PRO A 300 -8.36 4.10 -1.06
C PRO A 300 -8.42 5.50 -1.68
N VAL A 301 -7.74 5.68 -2.80
CA VAL A 301 -7.71 6.91 -3.59
C VAL A 301 -8.52 6.79 -4.87
N LYS A 302 -9.53 5.91 -4.93
CA LYS A 302 -10.45 5.77 -6.08
C LYS A 302 -11.11 7.09 -6.49
N ASN A 303 -11.37 7.97 -5.51
CA ASN A 303 -11.96 9.29 -5.75
C ASN A 303 -10.95 10.31 -6.29
N ASN A 304 -9.66 9.95 -6.37
CA ASN A 304 -8.59 10.68 -7.04
C ASN A 304 -8.08 9.87 -8.25
N ASP A 305 -9.02 9.23 -8.95
CA ASP A 305 -8.78 8.35 -10.09
C ASP A 305 -7.68 7.30 -9.85
N TYR A 306 -7.67 6.71 -8.65
CA TYR A 306 -6.72 5.68 -8.23
C TYR A 306 -5.25 6.11 -8.20
N VAL A 307 -4.94 7.41 -8.26
CA VAL A 307 -3.55 7.92 -8.27
C VAL A 307 -3.20 8.58 -6.94
N PHE A 308 -2.17 8.05 -6.25
CA PHE A 308 -1.63 8.67 -5.03
C PHE A 308 -0.74 9.88 -5.30
N THR A 309 -0.23 10.01 -6.54
CA THR A 309 0.65 11.11 -6.92
C THR A 309 -0.13 12.41 -6.85
N THR A 310 0.15 13.20 -5.81
CA THR A 310 -0.27 14.60 -5.77
C THR A 310 0.80 15.39 -6.52
N PRO A 311 0.47 16.04 -7.65
CA PRO A 311 1.46 16.76 -8.43
C PRO A 311 2.10 17.87 -7.61
N LEU A 312 3.39 18.11 -7.82
CA LEU A 312 4.05 19.29 -7.31
C LEU A 312 3.46 20.54 -7.99
N HIS A 313 2.50 21.19 -7.35
CA HIS A 313 1.98 22.47 -7.80
C HIS A 313 3.00 23.57 -7.50
N LEU A 314 3.86 23.84 -8.47
CA LEU A 314 4.68 25.04 -8.45
C LEU A 314 3.80 26.21 -8.92
N ASP A 315 3.19 26.90 -7.96
CA ASP A 315 2.54 28.18 -8.24
C ASP A 315 3.62 29.22 -8.61
N ILE A 316 3.97 29.26 -9.90
CA ILE A 316 4.98 30.17 -10.46
C ILE A 316 4.68 31.64 -10.16
N ASN A 317 3.42 32.01 -9.94
CA ASN A 317 3.06 33.38 -9.54
C ASN A 317 3.47 33.68 -8.09
N LYS A 318 3.55 32.66 -7.21
CA LYS A 318 4.09 32.78 -5.85
C LYS A 318 5.62 32.73 -5.77
N PHE A 319 6.33 32.30 -6.82
CA PHE A 319 7.80 32.30 -6.83
C PHE A 319 8.41 33.62 -7.36
N ASN A 320 7.62 34.46 -8.03
CA ASN A 320 8.06 35.78 -8.52
C ASN A 320 8.35 36.83 -7.42
N ILE A 321 8.25 36.46 -6.14
CA ILE A 321 8.56 37.34 -5.01
C ILE A 321 10.09 37.49 -4.83
N TYR A 322 10.90 36.57 -5.34
CA TYR A 322 12.37 36.61 -5.21
C TYR A 322 13.11 37.23 -6.40
N ASN A 323 12.43 37.54 -7.52
CA ASN A 323 13.04 38.13 -8.71
C ASN A 323 12.79 39.65 -8.86
N LYS A 324 12.28 40.32 -7.81
CA LYS A 324 12.00 41.78 -7.83
C LYS A 324 13.09 42.67 -7.21
N THR A 325 14.31 42.16 -7.07
CA THR A 325 15.48 43.00 -6.74
C THR A 325 16.69 42.60 -7.56
N LYS A 326 16.82 43.21 -8.73
CA LYS A 326 18.10 43.73 -9.23
C LYS A 326 17.85 44.81 -10.27
#